data_AF-A0A5P8VRX6-F1
#
_entry.id   AF-A0A5P8VRX6-F1
#
_cell.length_a   1.000
_cell.length_b   1.000
_cell.length_c   1.000
_cell.angle_alpha   90.00
_cell.angle_beta   90.00
_cell.angle_gamma   90.00
#
_symmetry.space_group_name_H-M   'P 1'
#
loop_
_entity.id
_entity.type
_entity.pdbx_description
1 polymer ?
#
loop_
_entity_poly.entity_id
_entity_poly.type
_entity_poly.pdbx_seq_one_letter_code
_entity_poly.pdbx_strand_id
1 'polypeptide(L)' 'MLIQKIVQELQDIPEDKLAELYDLIHYFRLGLSQERTQPLAVSEVEPRTPGLLKGQLGDAFFEPLPEEELQQWE' A
#
# COMPACT_ATOMS: atom_id res chain seq x y z
N MET A 1 -20.17 21.51 -16.70
CA MET A 1 -19.72 20.31 -15.94
C MET A 1 -18.58 20.69 -15.00
N LEU A 2 -18.31 19.93 -13.92
CA LEU A 2 -17.27 20.28 -12.93
C LEU A 2 -15.90 20.52 -13.58
N ILE A 3 -15.52 19.70 -14.57
CA ILE A 3 -14.26 19.82 -15.30
C ILE A 3 -14.10 21.18 -16.01
N GLN A 4 -15.17 21.74 -16.57
CA GLN A 4 -15.11 23.02 -17.27
C GLN A 4 -14.88 24.18 -16.28
N LYS A 5 -15.45 24.10 -15.07
CA LYS A 5 -15.20 25.08 -14.02
C LYS A 5 -13.74 25.06 -13.58
N ILE A 6 -13.16 23.86 -13.43
CA ILE A 6 -11.74 23.70 -13.10
C ILE A 6 -10.86 24.33 -14.19
N VAL A 7 -11.10 24.00 -15.47
CA VAL A 7 -10.30 24.56 -16.58
C VAL A 7 -10.38 26.08 -16.66
N GLN A 8 -11.54 26.67 -16.37
CA GLN A 8 -11.72 28.13 -16.35
C GLN A 8 -10.81 28.77 -15.29
N GLU A 9 -10.83 28.27 -14.06
CA GLU A 9 -9.99 28.79 -12.96
C GLU A 9 -8.49 28.66 -13.28
N LEU A 10 -8.07 27.59 -13.96
CA LEU A 10 -6.68 27.40 -14.36
C LEU A 10 -6.20 28.45 -15.38
N GLN A 11 -7.08 29.03 -16.19
CA GLN A 11 -6.73 30.03 -17.21
C GLN A 11 -6.42 31.40 -16.60
N ASP A 12 -6.97 31.70 -15.43
CA ASP A 12 -6.78 32.99 -14.75
C ASP A 12 -5.56 33.00 -13.82
N ILE A 13 -4.83 31.87 -13.71
CA ILE A 13 -3.64 31.73 -12.88
C ILE A 13 -2.40 32.21 -13.64
N PRO A 14 -1.53 33.03 -13.02
CA PRO A 14 -0.30 33.49 -13.65
C PRO A 14 0.72 32.35 -13.81
N GLU A 15 1.55 32.43 -14.86
CA GLU A 15 2.42 31.33 -15.30
C GLU A 15 3.44 30.87 -14.23
N ASP A 16 3.90 31.79 -13.39
CA ASP A 16 4.80 31.52 -12.27
C ASP A 16 4.18 30.59 -11.21
N LYS A 17 2.85 30.54 -11.13
CA LYS A 17 2.10 29.65 -10.23
C LYS A 17 1.64 28.35 -10.88
N LEU A 18 1.72 28.26 -12.21
CA LEU A 18 1.37 27.03 -12.94
C LEU A 18 2.34 25.89 -12.62
N ALA A 19 3.60 26.17 -12.28
CA ALA A 19 4.57 25.15 -11.89
C ALA A 19 4.14 24.42 -10.60
N GLU A 20 3.79 25.17 -9.54
CA GLU A 20 3.33 24.61 -8.27
C GLU A 20 2.06 23.75 -8.45
N LEU A 21 1.16 24.23 -9.32
CA LEU A 21 -0.09 23.56 -9.61
C LEU A 21 0.08 22.32 -10.49
N TYR A 22 1.01 22.38 -11.45
CA TYR A 22 1.42 21.23 -12.24
C TYR A 22 1.97 20.14 -11.32
N ASP A 23 2.86 20.47 -10.39
CA ASP A 23 3.42 19.50 -9.46
C ASP A 23 2.34 18.81 -8.63
N LEU A 24 1.36 19.58 -8.13
CA LEU A 24 0.22 19.04 -7.39
C LEU A 24 -0.63 18.09 -8.25
N ILE A 25 -1.02 18.51 -9.46
CA ILE A 25 -1.83 17.70 -10.38
C ILE A 25 -1.03 16.46 -10.83
N HIS A 26 0.25 16.62 -11.09
CA HIS A 26 1.15 15.56 -11.51
C HIS A 26 1.30 14.51 -10.42
N TYR A 27 1.57 14.93 -9.18
CA TYR A 27 1.66 14.04 -8.03
C TYR A 27 0.32 13.33 -7.77
N PHE A 28 -0.79 14.07 -7.80
CA PHE A 28 -2.12 13.49 -7.63
C PHE A 28 -2.43 12.43 -8.71
N ARG A 29 -2.12 12.72 -9.98
CA ARG A 29 -2.27 11.77 -11.09
C ARG A 29 -1.39 10.53 -10.91
N LEU A 30 -0.15 10.72 -10.45
CA LEU A 30 0.76 9.62 -10.14
C LEU A 30 0.19 8.74 -9.02
N GLY A 31 -0.36 9.33 -7.95
CA GLY A 31 -1.05 8.61 -6.88
C GLY A 31 -2.19 7.72 -7.40
N LEU A 32 -3.08 8.29 -8.21
CA LEU A 32 -4.16 7.52 -8.87
C LEU A 32 -3.66 6.43 -9.83
N SER A 33 -2.49 6.64 -10.43
CA SER A 33 -1.87 5.66 -11.32
C SER A 33 -1.20 4.54 -10.52
N GLN A 34 -0.64 4.85 -9.36
CA GLN A 34 -0.07 3.87 -8.44
C GLN A 34 -1.15 3.01 -7.76
N GLU A 35 -2.31 3.59 -7.40
CA GLU A 35 -3.51 2.82 -6.98
C GLU A 35 -3.94 1.81 -8.07
N ARG A 36 -3.80 2.16 -9.35
CA ARG A 36 -4.08 1.25 -10.48
C ARG A 36 -2.97 0.24 -10.78
N THR A 37 -1.74 0.48 -10.30
CA THR A 37 -0.54 -0.30 -10.66
C THR A 37 0.05 -1.07 -9.47
N GLN A 38 -0.52 -0.96 -8.27
CA GLN A 38 -0.16 -1.81 -7.13
C GLN A 38 -1.06 -3.06 -7.08
N PRO A 39 -0.59 -4.21 -7.57
CA PRO A 39 -0.85 -5.45 -6.87
C PRO A 39 0.11 -5.51 -5.68
N LEU A 40 -0.45 -5.43 -4.47
CA LEU A 40 0.13 -5.90 -3.20
C LEU A 40 1.19 -5.01 -2.53
N ALA A 41 0.73 -4.14 -1.63
CA ALA A 41 1.38 -3.92 -0.34
C ALA A 41 0.31 -3.71 0.75
N VAL A 42 -0.22 -4.85 1.22
CA VAL A 42 -0.87 -5.09 2.52
C VAL A 42 -2.03 -4.15 2.88
N SER A 43 -3.27 -4.48 2.43
CA SER A 43 -4.50 -4.41 3.26
C SER A 43 -5.83 -4.72 2.54
N GLU A 44 -5.86 -5.13 1.26
CA GLU A 44 -7.15 -5.46 0.60
C GLU A 44 -7.13 -6.71 -0.31
N VAL A 45 -6.19 -7.65 -0.10
CA VAL A 45 -6.16 -8.91 -0.88
C VAL A 45 -6.38 -10.12 0.03
N GLU A 46 -7.58 -10.70 -0.14
CA GLU A 46 -8.18 -11.86 0.52
C GLU A 46 -8.39 -11.81 2.04
N PRO A 47 -9.60 -12.19 2.54
CA PRO A 47 -9.73 -12.48 3.96
C PRO A 47 -8.72 -13.56 4.30
N ARG A 48 -7.85 -13.28 5.27
CA ARG A 48 -6.90 -14.24 5.84
C ARG A 48 -7.62 -15.55 6.10
N THR A 49 -7.44 -16.50 5.18
CA THR A 49 -8.08 -17.80 5.24
C THR A 49 -7.30 -18.56 6.29
N PRO A 50 -7.95 -19.15 7.32
CA PRO A 50 -7.29 -20.09 8.20
C PRO A 50 -6.75 -21.22 7.33
N GLY A 51 -5.44 -21.17 7.06
CA GLY A 51 -4.78 -22.13 6.19
C GLY A 51 -4.48 -23.37 7.01
N LEU A 52 -5.14 -24.48 6.69
CA LEU A 52 -4.60 -25.79 7.03
C LEU A 52 -3.20 -25.86 6.43
N LEU A 53 -2.17 -26.01 7.28
CA LEU A 53 -0.82 -26.31 6.83
C LEU A 53 -0.89 -27.53 5.91
N LYS A 54 -0.34 -27.43 4.69
CA LYS A 54 -0.23 -28.60 3.81
C LYS A 54 0.82 -29.54 4.41
N GLY A 55 0.37 -30.58 5.08
CA GLY A 55 1.23 -31.53 5.78
C GLY A 55 0.61 -31.97 7.11
N GLN A 56 1.35 -32.80 7.86
CA GLN A 56 0.99 -33.14 9.23
C GLN A 56 1.85 -32.32 10.17
N LEU A 57 1.23 -31.75 11.20
CA LEU A 57 1.94 -31.12 12.29
C LEU A 57 2.60 -32.22 13.12
N GLY A 58 3.92 -32.15 13.30
CA GLY A 58 4.63 -33.08 14.17
C GLY A 58 4.43 -32.73 15.64
N ASP A 59 4.57 -33.72 16.53
CA ASP A 59 4.39 -33.54 17.98
C ASP A 59 5.34 -32.50 18.58
N ALA A 60 6.54 -32.35 18.00
CA ALA A 60 7.52 -31.34 18.38
C ALA A 60 7.00 -29.89 18.36
N PHE A 61 5.94 -29.60 17.60
CA PHE A 61 5.30 -28.28 17.64
C PHE A 61 4.66 -27.96 19.00
N PHE A 62 4.19 -29.00 19.71
CA PHE A 62 3.54 -28.87 21.01
C PHE A 62 4.53 -29.06 22.17
N GLU A 63 5.76 -29.47 21.87
CA GLU A 63 6.82 -29.60 22.86
C GLU A 63 7.36 -28.20 23.21
N PRO A 64 7.75 -27.98 24.48
CA PRO A 64 8.40 -26.73 24.86
C PRO A 64 9.69 -26.55 24.05
N LEU A 65 9.98 -25.29 23.72
CA LEU A 65 11.22 -24.94 23.03
C LEU A 65 12.42 -25.39 23.88
N PRO A 66 13.46 -26.00 23.28
CA PRO A 66 14.67 -26.37 24.00
C PRO A 66 15.31 -25.16 24.69
N GLU A 67 15.91 -25.39 25.85
CA GLU A 67 16.54 -24.32 26.64
C GLU A 67 17.69 -23.65 25.87
N GLU A 68 18.39 -24.40 25.03
CA GLU A 68 19.45 -23.89 24.16
C GLU A 68 18.94 -22.91 23.10
N GLU A 69 17.72 -23.11 22.61
CA GLU A 69 17.07 -22.20 21.68
C GLU A 69 16.54 -20.96 22.42
N LEU A 70 15.97 -21.12 23.61
CA LEU A 70 15.51 -20.00 24.44
C LEU A 70 16.65 -19.03 24.79
N GLN A 71 17.83 -19.55 25.14
CA GLN A 71 19.00 -18.75 25.48
C GLN A 71 19.52 -17.87 24.33
N GLN A 72 19.21 -18.19 23.07
CA GLN A 72 19.62 -17.36 21.93
C GLN A 72 18.79 -16.08 21.78
N TRP A 73 17.67 -15.97 22.51
CA TRP A 73 16.73 -14.86 22.44
C TRP A 73 16.81 -13.92 23.64
N GLU A 74 17.66 -14.21 24.62
CA GLU A 74 18.01 -13.36 25.77
C GLU A 74 19.34 -12.62 25.55
#